data_AF-A0A8S2G4G7-F1
#
_entry.id   AF-A0A8S2G4G7-F1
#
_cell.length_a   1.000
_cell.length_b   1.000
_cell.length_c   1.000
_cell.angle_alpha   90.00
_cell.angle_beta   90.00
_cell.angle_gamma   90.00
#
_symmetry.space_group_name_H-M   'P 1'
#
loop_
_entity.id
_entity.type
_entity.pdbx_description
1 polymer ?
#
loop_
_entity_poly.entity_id
_entity_poly.type
_entity_poly.pdbx_seq_one_letter_code
_entity_poly.pdbx_strand_id
1 'polypeptide(L)'
;DAYEQIELLIQLASDYVSTWLDFQSLWDLQTDQLYARLGKDLHLWMQCLNDMKDSRKTFDTQETLKHFGPISIDYNKVQTKVTMKYDSWHKEVLSKFGQMLSDDMHEFHSHVSKS
;
A
#
# COMPACT_ATOMS: atom_id res chain seq x y z
N ASP A 1 5.88 21.15 34.87
CA ASP A 1 6.66 22.31 34.40
C ASP A 1 6.50 22.57 32.91
N ALA A 2 6.76 23.80 32.44
CA ALA A 2 6.65 24.15 31.01
C ALA A 2 7.60 23.33 30.12
N TYR A 3 8.76 22.92 30.65
CA TYR A 3 9.71 22.06 29.95
C TYR A 3 9.15 20.66 29.66
N GLU A 4 8.47 20.04 30.63
CA GLU A 4 7.84 18.72 30.44
C GLU A 4 6.77 18.76 29.35
N GLN A 5 6.03 19.86 29.24
CA GLN A 5 5.00 20.02 28.20
C GLN A 5 5.62 20.17 26.79
N ILE A 6 6.76 20.84 26.69
CA ILE A 6 7.50 20.95 25.42
C ILE A 6 8.06 19.58 25.02
N GLU A 7 8.62 18.84 25.96
CA GLU A 7 9.19 17.51 25.71
C GLU A 7 8.11 16.50 25.28
N LEU A 8 6.93 16.54 25.89
CA LEU A 8 5.76 15.78 25.45
C LEU A 8 5.35 16.11 24.01
N LEU A 9 5.30 17.38 23.63
CA LEU A 9 4.95 17.79 22.26
C LEU A 9 5.98 17.31 21.22
N ILE A 10 7.27 17.34 21.58
CA ILE A 10 8.35 16.81 20.72
C ILE A 10 8.19 15.29 20.57
N GLN A 11 7.89 14.57 21.64
CA GLN A 11 7.69 13.12 21.59
C GLN A 11 6.50 12.77 20.69
N LEU A 12 5.36 13.43 20.85
CA LEU A 12 4.17 13.21 20.02
C LEU A 12 4.44 13.46 18.53
N ALA A 13 5.20 14.52 18.22
CA ALA A 13 5.61 14.82 16.85
C ALA A 13 6.55 13.74 16.29
N SER A 14 7.51 13.24 17.09
CA SER A 14 8.43 12.17 16.70
C SER A 14 7.72 10.83 16.50
N ASP A 15 6.77 10.50 17.37
CA ASP A 15 5.96 9.28 17.26
C ASP A 15 5.11 9.33 15.99
N TYR A 16 4.51 10.49 15.69
CA TYR A 16 3.79 10.70 14.43
C TYR A 16 4.68 10.57 13.20
N VAL A 17 5.91 11.09 13.21
CA VAL A 17 6.85 10.88 12.10
C VAL A 17 7.22 9.40 11.97
N SER A 18 7.32 8.68 13.10
CA SER A 18 7.66 7.25 13.11
C SER A 18 6.56 6.38 12.51
N THR A 19 5.27 6.74 12.62
CA THR A 19 4.21 6.01 11.91
C THR A 19 4.36 6.09 10.39
N TRP A 20 5.03 7.12 9.86
CA TRP A 20 5.35 7.18 8.44
C TRP A 20 6.50 6.23 8.04
N LEU A 21 7.34 5.79 8.98
CA LEU A 21 8.35 4.76 8.74
C LEU A 21 7.75 3.37 8.60
N ASP A 22 6.57 3.10 9.16
CA ASP A 22 5.86 1.84 8.92
C ASP A 22 5.52 1.66 7.42
N PHE A 23 5.40 2.78 6.68
CA PHE A 23 5.23 2.75 5.22
C PHE A 23 6.51 2.39 4.47
N GLN A 24 7.67 2.30 5.13
CA GLN A 24 8.88 1.74 4.52
C GLN A 24 8.66 0.28 4.10
N SER A 25 7.78 -0.45 4.80
CA SER A 25 7.39 -1.81 4.42
C SER A 25 6.78 -1.90 3.00
N LEU A 26 6.11 -0.84 2.52
CA LEU A 26 5.60 -0.77 1.15
C LEU A 26 6.72 -0.65 0.10
N TRP A 27 7.88 -0.13 0.50
CA TRP A 27 9.07 -0.01 -0.35
C TRP A 27 9.94 -1.26 -0.31
N ASP A 28 9.96 -1.95 0.84
CA ASP A 28 10.73 -3.17 1.06
C ASP A 28 10.01 -4.43 0.56
N LEU A 29 8.74 -4.33 0.18
CA LEU A 29 8.01 -5.46 -0.40
C LEU A 29 8.66 -5.84 -1.74
N GLN A 30 9.21 -7.05 -1.84
CA GLN A 30 9.74 -7.57 -3.10
C GLN A 30 8.59 -8.21 -3.88
N THR A 31 8.28 -7.65 -5.06
CA THR A 31 7.24 -8.16 -5.96
C THR A 31 7.44 -9.64 -6.29
N ASP A 32 8.69 -10.07 -6.45
CA ASP A 32 9.04 -11.47 -6.72
C ASP A 32 8.63 -12.41 -5.59
N GLN A 33 8.79 -12.00 -4.32
CA GLN A 33 8.35 -12.81 -3.17
C GLN A 33 6.83 -12.85 -3.07
N LEU A 34 6.16 -11.74 -3.35
CA LEU A 34 4.70 -11.67 -3.39
C LEU A 34 4.16 -12.64 -4.46
N TYR A 35 4.70 -12.56 -5.68
CA TYR A 35 4.28 -13.42 -6.79
C TYR A 35 4.59 -14.90 -6.51
N ALA A 36 5.73 -15.22 -5.89
CA ALA A 36 6.05 -16.57 -5.46
C ALA A 36 5.04 -17.13 -4.43
N ARG A 37 4.54 -16.28 -3.53
CA ARG A 37 3.56 -16.67 -2.51
C ARG A 37 2.15 -16.83 -3.08
N LEU A 38 1.74 -15.96 -3.99
CA LEU A 38 0.42 -16.02 -4.63
C LEU A 38 0.31 -17.16 -5.65
N GLY A 39 1.42 -17.51 -6.31
CA GLY A 39 1.46 -18.61 -7.26
C GLY A 39 0.44 -18.43 -8.40
N LYS A 40 -0.29 -19.49 -8.73
CA LYS A 40 -1.34 -19.51 -9.77
C LYS A 40 -2.77 -19.45 -9.21
N ASP A 41 -2.94 -19.28 -7.90
CA ASP A 41 -4.27 -19.30 -7.29
C ASP A 41 -4.99 -17.96 -7.51
N LEU A 42 -5.86 -17.91 -8.52
CA LEU A 42 -6.63 -16.72 -8.87
C LEU A 42 -7.45 -16.15 -7.70
N HIS A 43 -7.90 -16.98 -6.76
CA HIS A 43 -8.64 -16.52 -5.59
C HIS A 43 -7.73 -15.74 -4.63
N LEU A 44 -6.50 -16.22 -4.39
CA LEU A 44 -5.51 -15.49 -3.58
C LEU A 44 -5.11 -14.16 -4.23
N TRP A 45 -4.98 -14.13 -5.55
CA TRP A 45 -4.72 -12.88 -6.28
C TRP A 45 -5.87 -11.87 -6.15
N MET A 46 -7.12 -12.32 -6.26
CA MET A 46 -8.30 -11.47 -6.09
C MET A 46 -8.42 -10.94 -4.66
N GLN A 47 -8.14 -11.79 -3.66
CA GLN A 47 -8.09 -11.37 -2.27
C GLN A 47 -7.00 -10.32 -2.04
N CYS A 48 -5.79 -10.55 -2.55
CA CYS A 48 -4.67 -9.60 -2.44
C CYS A 48 -5.03 -8.22 -3.04
N LEU A 49 -5.64 -8.18 -4.22
CA LEU A 49 -6.09 -6.94 -4.85
C LEU A 49 -7.15 -6.20 -4.01
N ASN A 50 -8.06 -6.93 -3.37
CA ASN A 50 -9.05 -6.34 -2.46
C ASN A 50 -8.41 -5.81 -1.17
N ASP A 51 -7.49 -6.58 -0.57
CA ASP A 51 -6.76 -6.17 0.64
C ASP A 51 -5.93 -4.90 0.38
N MET A 52 -5.27 -4.84 -0.79
CA MET A 52 -4.59 -3.63 -1.25
C MET A 52 -5.60 -2.47 -1.31
N LYS A 53 -6.70 -2.62 -2.06
CA LYS A 53 -7.73 -1.58 -2.24
C LYS A 53 -8.28 -1.06 -0.90
N ASP A 54 -8.48 -1.92 0.08
CA ASP A 54 -8.97 -1.52 1.40
C ASP A 54 -7.89 -0.81 2.23
N SER A 55 -6.62 -1.23 2.13
CA SER A 55 -5.49 -0.52 2.76
C SER A 55 -5.39 0.93 2.30
N ARG A 56 -5.71 1.23 1.01
CA ARG A 56 -5.75 2.62 0.49
C ARG A 56 -6.67 3.54 1.27
N LYS A 57 -7.82 3.04 1.76
CA LYS A 57 -8.80 3.87 2.49
C LYS A 57 -8.25 4.41 3.80
N THR A 58 -7.25 3.74 4.38
CA THR A 58 -6.57 4.18 5.60
C THR A 58 -5.65 5.39 5.33
N PHE A 59 -5.28 5.66 4.07
CA PHE A 59 -4.33 6.72 3.67
C PHE A 59 -4.98 7.94 3.01
N ASP A 60 -6.23 7.82 2.58
CA ASP A 60 -6.95 8.84 1.82
C ASP A 60 -7.58 9.90 2.75
N THR A 61 -6.76 10.53 3.59
CA THR A 61 -7.16 11.66 4.43
C THR A 61 -6.83 12.98 3.72
N GLN A 62 -7.78 13.92 3.66
CA GLN A 62 -7.56 15.23 3.04
C GLN A 62 -6.65 16.17 3.85
N GLU A 63 -6.36 15.83 5.10
CA GLU A 63 -5.39 16.58 5.89
C GLU A 63 -3.99 16.43 5.29
N THR A 64 -3.25 17.53 5.24
CA THR A 64 -1.86 17.61 4.74
C THR A 64 -0.91 18.22 5.77
N LEU A 65 -1.47 18.72 6.86
CA LEU A 65 -0.78 19.37 7.96
C LEU A 65 -1.24 18.76 9.28
N LYS A 66 -0.28 18.41 10.14
CA LYS A 66 -0.55 18.01 11.52
C LYS A 66 0.12 18.99 12.47
N HIS A 67 -0.65 19.49 13.44
CA HIS A 67 -0.17 20.46 14.42
C HIS A 67 0.03 19.80 15.79
N PHE A 68 1.19 20.06 16.38
CA PHE A 68 1.57 19.66 17.74
C PHE A 68 2.02 20.93 18.49
N GLY A 69 1.05 21.68 19.01
CA GLY A 69 1.32 22.99 19.61
C GLY A 69 1.99 23.94 18.61
N PRO A 70 3.21 24.47 18.88
CA PRO A 70 3.93 25.33 17.95
C PRO A 70 4.59 24.57 16.79
N ILE A 71 4.66 23.23 16.84
CA ILE A 71 5.25 22.40 15.80
C ILE A 71 4.18 22.10 14.75
N SER A 72 4.51 22.27 13.47
CA SER A 72 3.64 21.92 12.35
C SER A 72 4.38 20.99 11.40
N ILE A 73 3.78 19.86 11.07
CA ILE A 73 4.33 18.85 10.17
C ILE A 73 3.50 18.85 8.89
N ASP A 74 4.14 19.26 7.78
CA ASP A 74 3.61 19.08 6.42
C ASP A 74 4.01 17.71 5.90
N TYR A 75 3.02 16.84 5.72
CA TYR A 75 3.21 15.48 5.21
C TYR A 75 2.68 15.30 3.78
N ASN A 76 2.25 16.37 3.11
CA ASN A 76 1.73 16.34 1.74
C ASN A 76 2.71 15.67 0.76
N LYS A 77 4.00 16.00 0.89
CA LYS A 77 5.06 15.44 0.03
C LYS A 77 5.23 13.93 0.22
N VAL A 78 5.17 13.46 1.46
CA VAL A 78 5.31 12.03 1.79
C VAL A 78 4.05 11.30 1.35
N GLN A 79 2.87 11.83 1.65
CA GLN A 79 1.58 11.30 1.22
C GLN A 79 1.54 11.12 -0.30
N THR A 80 1.89 12.17 -1.08
CA THR A 80 1.94 12.10 -2.54
C THR A 80 2.86 10.97 -3.02
N LYS A 81 4.04 10.83 -2.42
CA LYS A 81 4.99 9.76 -2.80
C LYS A 81 4.46 8.36 -2.47
N VAL A 82 3.87 8.18 -1.29
CA VAL A 82 3.28 6.90 -0.86
C VAL A 82 2.12 6.52 -1.79
N THR A 83 1.22 7.46 -2.08
CA THR A 83 0.10 7.26 -3.01
C THR A 83 0.60 6.87 -4.41
N MET A 84 1.59 7.59 -4.96
CA MET A 84 2.16 7.25 -6.27
C MET A 84 2.78 5.85 -6.30
N LYS A 85 3.49 5.45 -5.25
CA LYS A 85 4.10 4.12 -5.14
C LYS A 85 3.03 3.03 -5.08
N TYR A 86 2.02 3.25 -4.24
CA TYR A 86 0.88 2.35 -4.10
C TYR A 86 0.14 2.17 -5.43
N ASP A 87 -0.14 3.26 -6.16
CA ASP A 87 -0.81 3.20 -7.47
C ASP A 87 0.02 2.43 -8.51
N SER A 88 1.33 2.65 -8.52
CA SER A 88 2.25 1.90 -9.40
C SER A 88 2.19 0.40 -9.09
N TRP A 89 2.21 0.04 -7.81
CA TRP A 89 2.14 -1.34 -7.35
C TRP A 89 0.81 -2.00 -7.70
N HIS A 90 -0.30 -1.34 -7.37
CA HIS A 90 -1.64 -1.82 -7.66
C HIS A 90 -1.81 -2.06 -9.17
N LYS A 91 -1.30 -1.15 -10.02
CA LYS A 91 -1.33 -1.30 -11.47
C LYS A 91 -0.52 -2.51 -11.96
N GLU A 92 0.67 -2.74 -11.38
CA GLU A 92 1.53 -3.87 -11.75
C GLU A 92 0.88 -5.21 -11.38
N VAL A 93 0.40 -5.35 -10.13
CA VAL A 93 -0.27 -6.56 -9.64
C VAL A 93 -1.54 -6.84 -10.45
N LEU A 94 -2.33 -5.81 -10.74
CA LEU A 94 -3.54 -5.94 -11.57
C LEU A 94 -3.22 -6.40 -13.00
N SER A 95 -2.15 -5.87 -13.59
CA SER A 95 -1.69 -6.29 -14.92
C SER A 95 -1.30 -7.77 -14.94
N LYS A 96 -0.55 -8.23 -13.93
CA LYS A 96 -0.16 -9.64 -13.78
C LYS A 96 -1.37 -10.55 -13.58
N PHE A 97 -2.32 -10.14 -12.73
CA PHE A 97 -3.58 -10.85 -12.55
C PHE A 97 -4.35 -10.99 -13.87
N GLY A 98 -4.49 -9.91 -14.63
CA GLY A 98 -5.16 -9.93 -15.92
C GLY A 98 -4.51 -10.86 -16.94
N GLN A 99 -3.16 -10.91 -16.95
CA GLN A 99 -2.43 -11.85 -17.79
C GLN A 99 -2.72 -13.32 -17.41
N MET A 100 -2.63 -13.67 -16.13
CA MET A 100 -2.91 -15.05 -15.70
C MET A 100 -4.35 -15.46 -15.96
N LEU A 101 -5.32 -14.56 -15.72
CA LEU A 101 -6.73 -14.84 -16.00
C LEU A 101 -6.96 -15.10 -17.49
N SER A 102 -6.30 -14.33 -18.37
CA SER A 102 -6.37 -14.54 -19.82
C SER A 102 -5.79 -15.89 -20.23
N ASP A 103 -4.65 -16.26 -19.67
CA ASP A 103 -3.98 -17.54 -19.95
C ASP A 103 -4.87 -18.73 -19.50
N ASP A 104 -5.43 -18.67 -18.29
CA ASP A 104 -6.36 -19.69 -17.76
C ASP A 104 -7.63 -19.80 -18.62
N MET A 105 -8.20 -18.67 -19.07
CA MET A 105 -9.36 -18.68 -19.98
C MET A 105 -9.04 -19.31 -21.34
N HIS A 106 -7.85 -19.06 -21.88
CA HIS A 106 -7.40 -19.69 -23.12
C HIS A 106 -7.21 -21.20 -22.96
N GLU A 107 -6.60 -21.64 -21.86
CA GLU A 107 -6.43 -23.06 -21.55
C GLU A 107 -7.80 -23.75 -21.39
N PHE A 108 -8.72 -23.15 -20.63
CA PHE A 108 -10.07 -23.66 -20.45
C PHE A 108 -10.83 -23.79 -21.77
N HIS A 109 -10.84 -22.73 -22.60
CA HIS A 109 -11.47 -22.78 -23.91
C HIS A 109 -10.85 -23.87 -24.81
N SER A 110 -9.52 -24.05 -24.75
CA SER A 110 -8.84 -25.11 -25.51
C SER A 110 -9.24 -26.52 -25.06
N HIS A 111 -9.45 -26.73 -23.76
CA HIS A 111 -9.94 -28.02 -23.23
C HIS A 111 -11.40 -28.27 -23.60
N VAL A 112 -12.27 -27.27 -23.50
CA VAL A 112 -13.70 -27.39 -23.83
C VAL A 112 -13.92 -27.58 -25.33
N SER A 113 -13.15 -26.88 -26.18
CA SER A 113 -13.28 -26.99 -27.65
C SER A 113 -12.66 -28.26 -28.25
N LYS A 114 -11.78 -28.94 -27.50
CA LYS A 114 -11.20 -30.24 -27.89
C LYS A 114 -11.95 -31.45 -27.29
N SER A 115 -12.88 -31.22 -26.36
CA SER A 115 -13.78 -32.23 -25.79
C SER A 115 -15.06 -32.32 -26.61
#